data_AF-A0AAD5GV65-F1
#
_entry.id   AF-A0AAD5GV65-F1
#
_cell.length_a   1.000
_cell.length_b   1.000
_cell.length_c   1.000
_cell.angle_alpha   90.00
_cell.angle_beta   90.00
_cell.angle_gamma   90.00
#
_symmetry.space_group_name_H-M   'P 1'
#
loop_
_entity.id
_entity.type
_entity.pdbx_description
1 polymer ?
#
loop_
_entity_poly.entity_id
_entity_poly.type
_entity_poly.pdbx_seq_one_letter_code
_entity_poly.pdbx_strand_id
1 'polypeptide(L)'
;MQAVPLSARKATGGSTEGNAPFFQLPHFNDAVMKKIARKKVKSLQEFRDMKIEDRAELLSQIGGFSAAEIQDVESVLDMMPSVTVDVTCGTEGEEGIQEGDIVTVQAWVTLKRANGLTRALPHAPYFPFHKEENWWFLLADQNSNNVWLSQKVSFMDEASAVTAASKAIEETMEGLGKNAKETNKSVREAIEKVKSGSRLVMGKFQAPAEGNYNLTCYLLCDSWLGCDRKIAVKVKVVKRTRAGTRGGVADEGPVLEDGADEEEEIEEEEYDEDYESEYSEDEEDDKQKNKKDNRANGKAPASSSGSDSDSEEE
;
A
#
# COMPACT_ATOMS: atom_id res chain seq x y z
N MET A 1 12.13 3.69 10.53
CA MET A 1 12.55 4.84 11.36
C MET A 1 12.83 6.00 10.41
N GLN A 2 12.19 7.15 10.63
CA GLN A 2 12.09 8.29 9.71
C GLN A 2 13.00 9.46 10.16
N ALA A 3 13.10 10.52 9.36
CA ALA A 3 14.00 11.66 9.57
C ALA A 3 13.86 12.39 10.91
N VAL A 4 12.74 12.20 11.64
CA VAL A 4 12.49 12.79 12.96
C VAL A 4 12.07 11.74 13.99
N PRO A 5 12.37 11.95 15.29
CA PRO A 5 11.89 11.08 16.38
C PRO A 5 10.36 10.99 16.43
N LEU A 6 9.82 9.87 16.92
CA LEU A 6 8.37 9.67 17.06
C LEU A 6 7.71 10.73 17.96
N SER A 7 8.41 11.21 18.98
CA SER A 7 7.94 12.27 19.88
C SER A 7 7.67 13.61 19.19
N ALA A 8 8.22 13.82 17.99
CA ALA A 8 7.97 15.01 17.17
C ALA A 8 6.60 14.95 16.45
N ARG A 9 5.99 13.77 16.32
CA ARG A 9 4.68 13.59 15.67
C ARG A 9 3.55 13.84 16.64
N LYS A 10 3.19 15.10 16.78
CA LYS A 10 2.05 15.54 17.58
C LYS A 10 0.93 15.98 16.67
N ALA A 11 -0.18 15.24 16.68
CA ALA A 11 -1.35 15.61 15.91
C ALA A 11 -1.80 17.03 16.28
N THR A 12 -1.96 17.88 15.28
CA THR A 12 -2.35 19.29 15.47
C THR A 12 -3.29 19.71 14.34
N GLY A 13 -4.45 20.27 14.68
CA GLY A 13 -5.36 20.89 13.70
C GLY A 13 -5.85 19.96 12.58
N GLY A 14 -6.10 18.68 12.87
CA GLY A 14 -6.56 17.70 11.87
C GLY A 14 -5.45 17.05 11.05
N SER A 15 -4.19 17.49 11.19
CA SER A 15 -3.03 16.77 10.65
C SER A 15 -2.57 15.70 11.64
N THR A 16 -2.48 14.45 11.18
CA THR A 16 -1.96 13.32 11.97
C THR A 16 -0.49 13.48 12.32
N GLU A 17 0.27 14.25 11.54
CA GLU A 17 1.71 14.45 11.73
C GLU A 17 2.05 15.85 12.28
N GLY A 18 1.08 16.77 12.34
CA GLY A 18 1.26 18.14 12.82
C GLY A 18 2.41 18.85 12.12
N ASN A 19 3.37 19.35 12.90
CA ASN A 19 4.56 20.04 12.40
C ASN A 19 5.76 19.12 12.10
N ALA A 20 5.65 17.81 12.35
CA ALA A 20 6.76 16.88 12.18
C ALA A 20 7.43 16.92 10.79
N PRO A 21 6.68 17.09 9.67
CA PRO A 21 7.31 17.23 8.35
C PRO A 21 8.24 18.45 8.22
N PHE A 22 8.07 19.51 9.00
CA PHE A 22 8.98 20.65 8.99
C PHE A 22 10.24 20.39 9.80
N PHE A 23 10.15 19.62 10.89
CA PHE A 23 11.30 19.32 11.76
C PHE A 23 12.34 18.38 11.14
N GLN A 24 12.07 17.83 9.94
CA GLN A 24 13.08 17.12 9.17
C GLN A 24 14.00 18.06 8.37
N LEU A 25 13.60 19.32 8.21
CA LEU A 25 14.41 20.36 7.59
C LEU A 25 15.42 20.91 8.60
N PRO A 26 16.63 21.30 8.16
CA PRO A 26 17.63 21.88 9.04
C PRO A 26 17.13 23.20 9.63
N HIS A 27 17.57 23.53 10.85
CA HIS A 27 17.27 24.78 11.57
C HIS A 27 15.81 24.97 12.00
N PHE A 28 14.88 24.09 11.60
CA PHE A 28 13.49 24.14 12.05
C PHE A 28 13.33 23.60 13.47
N ASN A 29 12.64 24.39 14.31
CA ASN A 29 12.26 24.01 15.67
C ASN A 29 10.89 24.62 16.04
N ASP A 30 10.38 24.30 17.22
CA ASP A 30 9.07 24.79 17.68
C ASP A 30 8.93 26.31 17.67
N ALA A 31 10.01 27.05 17.99
CA ALA A 31 9.98 28.51 18.01
C ALA A 31 9.84 29.08 16.59
N VAL A 32 10.57 28.51 15.63
CA VAL A 32 10.47 28.87 14.20
C VAL A 32 9.08 28.55 13.67
N MET A 33 8.54 27.36 13.96
CA MET A 33 7.21 26.96 13.50
C MET A 33 6.09 27.87 14.04
N LYS A 34 6.18 28.32 15.29
CA LYS A 34 5.23 29.29 15.85
C LYS A 34 5.25 30.64 15.12
N LYS A 35 6.40 31.07 14.61
CA LYS A 35 6.52 32.30 13.81
C LYS A 35 5.95 32.09 12.40
N ILE A 36 6.35 31.01 11.72
CA ILE A 36 5.94 30.72 10.34
C ILE A 36 4.44 30.42 10.22
N ALA A 37 3.85 29.71 11.19
CA ALA A 37 2.41 29.39 11.18
C ALA A 37 1.50 30.64 11.09
N ARG A 38 1.97 31.81 11.57
CA ARG A 38 1.24 33.09 11.46
C ARG A 38 1.08 33.58 10.02
N LYS A 39 1.92 33.12 9.10
CA LYS A 39 1.88 33.47 7.66
C LYS A 39 1.02 32.53 6.82
N LYS A 40 0.23 31.66 7.47
CA LYS A 40 -0.69 30.70 6.83
C LYS A 40 -0.04 29.58 6.00
N VAL A 41 1.27 29.34 6.14
CA VAL A 41 1.88 28.11 5.64
C VAL A 41 1.54 26.99 6.63
N LYS A 42 0.69 26.05 6.19
CA LYS A 42 0.12 25.00 7.07
C LYS A 42 0.69 23.62 6.80
N SER A 43 1.27 23.40 5.63
CA SER A 43 1.86 22.10 5.26
C SER A 43 3.22 22.25 4.61
N LEU A 44 4.04 21.21 4.72
CA LEU A 44 5.33 21.17 4.03
C LEU A 44 5.16 21.23 2.50
N GLN A 45 4.06 20.68 1.97
CA GLN A 45 3.75 20.77 0.54
C GLN A 45 3.53 22.21 0.11
N GLU A 46 2.72 22.98 0.84
CA GLU A 46 2.53 24.42 0.57
C GLU A 46 3.87 25.17 0.62
N PHE A 47 4.74 24.86 1.59
CA PHE A 47 6.07 25.46 1.70
C PHE A 47 6.98 25.12 0.52
N ARG A 48 6.95 23.88 0.05
CA ARG A 48 7.69 23.41 -1.14
C ARG A 48 7.21 24.08 -2.43
N ASP A 49 5.90 24.30 -2.54
CA ASP A 49 5.27 24.89 -3.72
C ASP A 49 5.43 26.42 -3.81
N MET A 50 5.95 27.06 -2.75
CA MET A 50 6.34 28.47 -2.80
C MET A 50 7.46 28.69 -3.83
N LYS A 51 7.48 29.90 -4.41
CA LYS A 51 8.64 30.35 -5.17
C LYS A 51 9.86 30.43 -4.25
N ILE A 52 11.04 30.21 -4.83
CA ILE A 52 12.30 30.18 -4.08
C ILE A 52 12.54 31.53 -3.39
N GLU A 53 12.20 32.64 -4.05
CA GLU A 53 12.37 34.00 -3.53
C GLU A 53 11.43 34.26 -2.34
N ASP A 54 10.15 33.91 -2.48
CA ASP A 54 9.14 34.07 -1.42
C ASP A 54 9.48 33.21 -0.20
N ARG A 55 10.01 32.01 -0.42
CA ARG A 55 10.46 31.10 0.64
C ARG A 55 11.70 31.63 1.35
N ALA A 56 12.68 32.15 0.62
CA ALA A 56 13.87 32.78 1.20
C ALA A 56 13.50 34.03 2.02
N GLU A 57 12.56 34.85 1.55
CA GLU A 57 12.05 36.00 2.30
C GLU A 57 11.35 35.56 3.59
N LEU A 58 10.50 34.53 3.52
CA LEU A 58 9.82 33.96 4.69
C LEU A 58 10.83 33.46 5.74
N LEU A 59 11.83 32.68 5.30
CA LEU A 59 12.84 32.11 6.19
C LEU A 59 13.73 33.19 6.82
N SER A 60 14.15 34.19 6.05
CA SER A 60 14.98 35.29 6.55
C SER A 60 14.20 36.22 7.50
N GLN A 61 13.09 36.81 7.05
CA GLN A 61 12.39 37.86 7.81
C GLN A 61 11.56 37.30 8.98
N ILE A 62 10.97 36.11 8.83
CA ILE A 62 10.07 35.52 9.84
C ILE A 62 10.76 34.40 10.59
N GLY A 63 11.45 33.51 9.88
CA GLY A 63 12.25 32.44 10.51
C GLY A 63 13.44 32.99 11.28
N GLY A 64 14.04 34.08 10.80
CA GLY A 64 15.27 34.65 11.34
C GLY A 64 16.52 33.92 10.86
N PHE A 65 16.45 33.26 9.70
CA PHE A 65 17.54 32.44 9.17
C PHE A 65 18.54 33.31 8.42
N SER A 66 19.82 32.99 8.57
CA SER A 66 20.91 33.51 7.75
C SER A 66 20.87 32.93 6.33
N ALA A 67 21.62 33.55 5.41
CA ALA A 67 21.70 33.07 4.04
C ALA A 67 22.25 31.63 3.94
N ALA A 68 23.18 31.25 4.82
CA ALA A 68 23.71 29.88 4.86
C ALA A 68 22.66 28.88 5.35
N GLU A 69 21.90 29.21 6.41
CA GLU A 69 20.84 28.35 6.92
C GLU A 69 19.69 28.17 5.90
N ILE A 70 19.39 29.21 5.12
CA ILE A 70 18.43 29.10 4.00
C ILE A 70 18.96 28.13 2.94
N GLN A 71 20.24 28.23 2.58
CA GLN A 71 20.84 27.31 1.62
C GLN A 71 20.83 25.86 2.09
N ASP A 72 21.03 25.61 3.39
CA ASP A 72 20.90 24.26 3.96
C ASP A 72 19.47 23.72 3.79
N VAL A 73 18.46 24.55 4.05
CA VAL A 73 17.05 24.18 3.86
C VAL A 73 16.78 23.85 2.40
N GLU A 74 17.17 24.70 1.45
CA GLU A 74 16.97 24.46 0.02
C GLU A 74 17.66 23.16 -0.44
N SER A 75 18.88 22.91 0.04
CA SER A 75 19.63 21.69 -0.28
C SER A 75 18.87 20.43 0.16
N VAL A 76 18.23 20.46 1.33
CA VAL A 76 17.41 19.34 1.82
C VAL A 76 16.10 19.23 1.04
N LEU A 77 15.43 20.35 0.74
CA LEU A 77 14.21 20.36 -0.10
C LEU A 77 14.47 19.77 -1.48
N ASP A 78 15.63 20.06 -2.07
CA ASP A 78 16.04 19.55 -3.37
C ASP A 78 16.26 18.03 -3.39
N MET A 79 16.64 17.45 -2.24
CA MET A 79 16.79 16.01 -2.04
C MET A 79 15.46 15.30 -1.73
N MET A 80 14.42 16.03 -1.34
CA MET A 80 13.13 15.41 -0.98
C MET A 80 12.45 14.80 -2.22
N PRO A 81 12.10 13.51 -2.18
CA PRO A 81 11.49 12.84 -3.33
C PRO A 81 10.05 13.32 -3.58
N SER A 82 9.67 13.26 -4.84
CA SER A 82 8.29 13.33 -5.34
C SER A 82 8.05 12.08 -6.18
N VAL A 83 7.03 11.31 -5.82
CA VAL A 83 6.72 10.05 -6.51
C VAL A 83 5.40 10.11 -7.26
N THR A 84 5.33 9.37 -8.36
CA THR A 84 4.12 9.08 -9.11
C THR A 84 4.03 7.58 -9.33
N VAL A 85 2.83 7.04 -9.52
CA VAL A 85 2.68 5.63 -9.90
C VAL A 85 1.54 5.44 -10.87
N ASP A 86 1.81 4.62 -11.88
CA ASP A 86 0.84 4.12 -12.83
C ASP A 86 0.58 2.65 -12.50
N VAL A 87 -0.66 2.31 -12.16
CA VAL A 87 -1.07 0.94 -11.76
C VAL A 87 -2.04 0.37 -12.79
N THR A 88 -1.78 -0.84 -13.23
CA THR A 88 -2.68 -1.65 -14.06
C THR A 88 -2.95 -2.99 -13.39
N CYS A 89 -4.20 -3.45 -13.45
CA CYS A 89 -4.62 -4.75 -12.95
C CYS A 89 -5.31 -5.50 -14.08
N GLY A 90 -4.92 -6.74 -14.35
CA GLY A 90 -5.52 -7.54 -15.41
C GLY A 90 -5.15 -9.02 -15.32
N THR A 91 -5.82 -9.84 -16.11
CA THR A 91 -5.56 -11.27 -16.27
C THR A 91 -4.76 -11.50 -17.56
N GLU A 92 -4.13 -12.66 -17.66
CA GLU A 92 -3.43 -13.08 -18.87
C GLU A 92 -4.42 -13.76 -19.81
N GLY A 93 -4.49 -13.30 -21.06
CA GLY A 93 -5.27 -13.95 -22.12
C GLY A 93 -6.79 -13.68 -22.13
N GLU A 94 -7.35 -13.01 -21.13
CA GLU A 94 -8.79 -12.69 -21.05
C GLU A 94 -9.07 -11.19 -21.02
N GLU A 95 -10.22 -10.80 -21.58
CA GLU A 95 -10.72 -9.43 -21.48
C GLU A 95 -11.54 -9.26 -20.20
N GLY A 96 -10.95 -8.60 -19.21
CA GLY A 96 -11.57 -8.36 -17.91
C GLY A 96 -11.17 -9.37 -16.84
N ILE A 97 -11.67 -9.15 -15.62
CA ILE A 97 -11.33 -9.96 -14.45
C ILE A 97 -12.60 -10.67 -13.99
N GLN A 98 -12.60 -12.00 -13.93
CA GLN A 98 -13.69 -12.80 -13.38
C GLN A 98 -13.39 -13.22 -11.93
N GLU A 99 -14.44 -13.59 -11.21
CA GLU A 99 -14.33 -14.13 -9.86
C GLU A 99 -13.41 -15.37 -9.81
N GLY A 100 -12.45 -15.33 -8.89
CA GLY A 100 -11.47 -16.40 -8.68
C GLY A 100 -10.26 -16.39 -9.63
N ASP A 101 -10.19 -15.46 -10.58
CA ASP A 101 -9.04 -15.32 -11.48
C ASP A 101 -7.78 -14.88 -10.74
N ILE A 102 -6.62 -15.25 -11.27
CA ILE A 102 -5.34 -14.70 -10.79
C ILE A 102 -5.07 -13.39 -11.52
N VAL A 103 -5.30 -12.29 -10.82
CA VAL A 103 -5.06 -10.92 -11.31
C VAL A 103 -3.60 -10.58 -11.13
N THR A 104 -2.97 -10.12 -12.20
CA THR A 104 -1.62 -9.52 -12.16
C THR A 104 -1.74 -8.01 -11.99
N VAL A 105 -1.11 -7.51 -10.93
CA VAL A 105 -0.87 -6.08 -10.72
C VAL A 105 0.48 -5.75 -11.34
N GLN A 106 0.51 -4.74 -12.19
CA GLN A 106 1.74 -4.15 -12.70
C GLN A 106 1.72 -2.67 -12.38
N ALA A 107 2.76 -2.18 -11.69
CA ALA A 107 2.86 -0.78 -11.30
C ALA A 107 4.24 -0.21 -11.61
N TRP A 108 4.26 0.95 -12.27
CA TRP A 108 5.48 1.72 -12.47
C TRP A 108 5.55 2.84 -11.45
N VAL A 109 6.46 2.73 -10.49
CA VAL A 109 6.72 3.78 -9.49
C VAL A 109 7.85 4.66 -9.98
N THR A 110 7.59 5.93 -10.26
CA THR A 110 8.58 6.90 -10.72
C THR A 110 8.92 7.87 -9.59
N LEU A 111 10.21 8.09 -9.36
CA LEU A 111 10.72 9.01 -8.36
C LEU A 111 11.48 10.15 -9.02
N LYS A 112 11.16 11.39 -8.63
CA LYS A 112 11.84 12.61 -9.06
C LYS A 112 12.27 13.45 -7.87
N ARG A 113 13.34 14.21 -8.06
CA ARG A 113 13.87 15.22 -7.12
C ARG A 113 14.16 16.50 -7.88
N ALA A 114 14.17 17.64 -7.20
CA ALA A 114 14.48 18.91 -7.85
C ALA A 114 15.95 18.98 -8.30
N ASN A 115 16.86 18.33 -7.57
CA ASN A 115 18.26 18.19 -7.98
C ASN A 115 18.50 17.17 -9.13
N GLY A 116 17.45 16.53 -9.65
CA GLY A 116 17.55 15.55 -10.74
C GLY A 116 18.08 14.17 -10.34
N LEU A 117 18.49 13.96 -9.09
CA LEU A 117 18.99 12.67 -8.62
C LEU A 117 17.85 11.68 -8.38
N THR A 118 17.98 10.47 -8.92
CA THR A 118 17.06 9.35 -8.66
C THR A 118 17.50 8.53 -7.44
N ARG A 119 18.77 8.66 -7.04
CA ARG A 119 19.36 8.04 -5.84
C ARG A 119 20.00 9.11 -4.95
N ALA A 120 19.62 9.15 -3.68
CA ALA A 120 20.25 9.99 -2.67
C ALA A 120 20.10 9.34 -1.29
N LEU A 121 21.04 9.63 -0.39
CA LEU A 121 20.85 9.32 1.02
C LEU A 121 19.90 10.37 1.62
N PRO A 122 18.91 9.97 2.43
CA PRO A 122 17.99 10.90 3.05
C PRO A 122 18.71 11.75 4.11
N HIS A 123 18.25 13.00 4.28
CA HIS A 123 18.69 13.84 5.40
C HIS A 123 18.10 13.31 6.71
N ALA A 124 18.90 12.57 7.48
CA ALA A 124 18.48 11.92 8.73
C ALA A 124 19.54 12.13 9.84
N PRO A 125 19.78 13.37 10.30
CA PRO A 125 20.88 13.70 11.23
C PRO A 125 20.75 13.04 12.61
N TYR A 126 19.53 12.65 13.01
CA TYR A 126 19.27 11.97 14.29
C TYR A 126 19.38 10.44 14.19
N PHE A 127 19.69 9.92 13.01
CA PHE A 127 19.82 8.48 12.81
C PHE A 127 21.30 8.08 12.86
N PRO A 128 21.74 7.27 13.85
CA PRO A 128 23.16 7.03 14.11
C PRO A 128 23.82 6.05 13.12
N PHE A 129 23.05 5.45 12.22
CA PHE A 129 23.53 4.45 11.26
C PHE A 129 23.32 4.93 9.82
N HIS A 130 23.88 4.18 8.87
CA HIS A 130 23.58 4.39 7.46
C HIS A 130 22.08 4.17 7.19
N LYS A 131 21.41 5.15 6.56
CA LYS A 131 20.01 5.05 6.15
C LYS A 131 19.90 5.12 4.65
N GLU A 132 19.30 4.09 4.06
CA GLU A 132 18.82 4.14 2.68
C GLU A 132 17.35 4.57 2.64
N GLU A 133 16.96 5.26 1.58
CA GLU A 133 15.56 5.58 1.30
C GLU A 133 14.87 4.36 0.67
N ASN A 134 13.84 3.85 1.33
CA ASN A 134 13.00 2.78 0.80
C ASN A 134 11.54 3.22 0.75
N TRP A 135 10.81 2.59 -0.18
CA TRP A 135 9.40 2.81 -0.41
C TRP A 135 8.63 1.52 -0.22
N TRP A 136 7.38 1.64 0.20
CA TRP A 136 6.44 0.54 0.27
C TRP A 136 5.27 0.81 -0.66
N PHE A 137 5.09 -0.06 -1.63
CA PHE A 137 3.90 -0.14 -2.46
C PHE A 137 2.89 -1.03 -1.76
N LEU A 138 1.70 -0.50 -1.47
CA LEU A 138 0.57 -1.26 -0.93
C LEU A 138 -0.64 -1.05 -1.83
N LEU A 139 -1.28 -2.13 -2.28
CA LEU A 139 -2.61 -2.09 -2.86
C LEU A 139 -3.58 -2.61 -1.80
N ALA A 140 -4.52 -1.79 -1.36
CA ALA A 140 -5.40 -2.14 -0.24
C ALA A 140 -6.84 -1.66 -0.46
N ASP A 141 -7.78 -2.38 0.13
CA ASP A 141 -9.16 -1.95 0.31
C ASP A 141 -9.28 -1.27 1.68
N GLN A 142 -9.54 0.03 1.65
CA GLN A 142 -9.66 0.85 2.86
C GLN A 142 -10.94 0.53 3.65
N ASN A 143 -12.02 0.11 2.98
CA ASN A 143 -13.31 -0.15 3.63
C ASN A 143 -13.23 -1.43 4.47
N SER A 144 -12.61 -2.48 3.94
CA SER A 144 -12.40 -3.74 4.66
C SER A 144 -11.12 -3.76 5.49
N ASN A 145 -10.32 -2.68 5.44
CA ASN A 145 -8.99 -2.61 6.07
C ASN A 145 -8.09 -3.81 5.70
N ASN A 146 -8.06 -4.18 4.41
CA ASN A 146 -7.32 -5.35 3.93
C ASN A 146 -6.28 -4.97 2.87
N VAL A 147 -5.06 -5.48 3.01
CA VAL A 147 -3.96 -5.26 2.06
C VAL A 147 -3.89 -6.44 1.10
N TRP A 148 -4.08 -6.20 -0.19
CA TRP A 148 -4.10 -7.23 -1.23
C TRP A 148 -2.70 -7.51 -1.78
N LEU A 149 -1.85 -6.48 -1.86
CA LEU A 149 -0.47 -6.62 -2.30
C LEU A 149 0.42 -5.65 -1.50
N SER A 150 1.60 -6.12 -1.09
CA SER A 150 2.64 -5.32 -0.45
C SER A 150 4.00 -5.65 -1.04
N GLN A 151 4.75 -4.64 -1.48
CA GLN A 151 6.09 -4.82 -1.99
C GLN A 151 7.00 -3.66 -1.57
N LYS A 152 8.21 -3.99 -1.12
CA LYS A 152 9.26 -3.01 -0.90
C LYS A 152 9.86 -2.58 -2.24
N VAL A 153 10.03 -1.28 -2.44
CA VAL A 153 10.61 -0.66 -3.62
C VAL A 153 11.87 0.10 -3.21
N SER A 154 12.98 -0.16 -3.91
CA SER A 154 14.26 0.52 -3.69
C SER A 154 14.78 1.12 -4.99
N PHE A 155 15.35 2.33 -4.88
CA PHE A 155 16.02 3.03 -5.97
C PHE A 155 17.56 2.88 -5.90
N MET A 156 18.07 2.18 -4.87
CA MET A 156 19.50 2.03 -4.59
C MET A 156 20.21 0.99 -5.47
N ASP A 157 19.49 0.08 -6.12
CA ASP A 157 20.09 -0.91 -7.04
C ASP A 157 19.44 -0.81 -8.41
N GLU A 158 20.09 -0.05 -9.31
CA GLU A 158 19.60 0.12 -10.68
C GLU A 158 19.84 -1.14 -11.51
N ALA A 159 20.96 -1.83 -11.32
CA ALA A 159 21.33 -2.99 -12.14
C ALA A 159 20.36 -4.16 -11.91
N SER A 160 20.04 -4.45 -10.64
CA SER A 160 19.04 -5.46 -10.32
C SER A 160 17.64 -5.05 -10.78
N ALA A 161 17.29 -3.76 -10.68
CA ALA A 161 16.01 -3.26 -11.18
C ALA A 161 15.88 -3.38 -12.70
N VAL A 162 16.95 -3.11 -13.45
CA VAL A 162 17.01 -3.29 -14.91
C VAL A 162 16.79 -4.76 -15.27
N THR A 163 17.51 -5.67 -14.62
CA THR A 163 17.37 -7.11 -14.88
C THR A 163 15.96 -7.60 -14.56
N ALA A 164 15.42 -7.24 -13.40
CA ALA A 164 14.08 -7.64 -12.97
C ALA A 164 12.99 -7.10 -13.91
N ALA A 165 13.06 -5.81 -14.27
CA ALA A 165 12.08 -5.21 -15.17
C ALA A 165 12.17 -5.76 -16.59
N SER A 166 13.38 -6.01 -17.10
CA SER A 166 13.58 -6.57 -18.45
C SER A 166 12.95 -7.96 -18.54
N LYS A 167 13.28 -8.85 -17.59
CA LYS A 167 12.74 -10.20 -17.53
C LYS A 167 11.22 -10.20 -17.38
N ALA A 168 10.69 -9.41 -16.45
CA ALA A 168 9.26 -9.28 -16.22
C ALA A 168 8.47 -8.86 -17.46
N ILE A 169 8.98 -7.86 -18.19
CA ILE A 169 8.33 -7.34 -19.40
C ILE A 169 8.48 -8.32 -20.56
N GLU A 170 9.62 -9.01 -20.68
CA GLU A 170 9.82 -10.07 -21.66
C GLU A 170 8.79 -11.20 -21.47
N GLU A 171 8.68 -11.75 -20.26
CA GLU A 171 7.70 -12.79 -19.89
C GLU A 171 6.26 -12.33 -20.16
N THR A 172 5.93 -11.07 -19.81
CA THR A 172 4.59 -10.51 -20.05
C THR A 172 4.28 -10.41 -21.55
N MET A 173 5.23 -9.97 -22.37
CA MET A 173 5.04 -9.83 -23.81
C MET A 173 4.94 -11.18 -24.51
N GLU A 174 5.72 -12.18 -24.05
CA GLU A 174 5.63 -13.56 -24.52
C GLU A 174 4.28 -14.20 -24.17
N GLY A 175 3.79 -14.03 -22.94
CA GLY A 175 2.46 -14.51 -22.52
C GLY A 175 1.32 -13.89 -23.32
N LEU A 176 1.49 -12.64 -23.78
CA LEU A 176 0.56 -11.96 -24.68
C LEU A 176 0.73 -12.36 -26.17
N GLY A 177 1.61 -13.31 -26.49
CA GLY A 177 1.86 -13.80 -27.85
C GLY A 177 2.49 -12.77 -28.78
N LYS A 178 3.19 -11.76 -28.24
CA LYS A 178 3.86 -10.72 -29.05
C LYS A 178 5.10 -11.28 -29.73
N ASN A 179 5.42 -10.74 -30.91
CA ASN A 179 6.60 -11.19 -31.63
C ASN A 179 7.91 -10.61 -31.04
N ALA A 180 9.04 -11.21 -31.37
CA ALA A 180 10.35 -10.82 -30.85
C ALA A 180 10.70 -9.34 -31.09
N LYS A 181 10.22 -8.70 -32.17
CA LYS A 181 10.50 -7.28 -32.44
C LYS A 181 9.76 -6.38 -31.45
N GLU A 182 8.50 -6.69 -31.17
CA GLU A 182 7.69 -5.96 -30.20
C GLU A 182 8.20 -6.18 -28.77
N THR A 183 8.51 -7.43 -28.41
CA THR A 183 9.10 -7.78 -27.11
C THR A 183 10.39 -7.02 -26.86
N ASN A 184 11.34 -7.07 -27.80
CA ASN A 184 12.61 -6.34 -27.68
C ASN A 184 12.43 -4.82 -27.56
N LYS A 185 11.43 -4.25 -28.23
CA LYS A 185 11.11 -2.83 -28.11
C LYS A 185 10.62 -2.51 -26.69
N SER A 186 9.66 -3.26 -26.16
CA SER A 186 9.11 -3.04 -24.82
C SER A 186 10.14 -3.26 -23.71
N VAL A 187 11.05 -4.24 -23.87
CA VAL A 187 12.17 -4.44 -22.94
C VAL A 187 13.09 -3.21 -22.94
N ARG A 188 13.45 -2.65 -24.11
CA ARG A 188 14.27 -1.43 -24.17
C ARG A 188 13.59 -0.24 -23.50
N GLU A 189 12.30 -0.03 -23.77
CA GLU A 189 11.52 1.04 -23.13
C GLU A 189 11.47 0.86 -21.60
N ALA A 190 11.33 -0.36 -21.11
CA ALA A 190 11.38 -0.66 -19.67
C ALA A 190 12.74 -0.33 -19.05
N ILE A 191 13.85 -0.66 -19.73
CA ILE A 191 15.21 -0.32 -19.28
C ILE A 191 15.39 1.20 -19.20
N GLU A 192 14.94 1.95 -20.21
CA GLU A 192 15.00 3.42 -20.21
C GLU A 192 14.14 4.01 -19.09
N LYS A 193 12.96 3.43 -18.82
CA LYS A 193 12.11 3.80 -17.68
C LYS A 193 12.83 3.60 -16.35
N VAL A 194 13.57 2.50 -16.19
CA VAL A 194 14.34 2.22 -14.97
C VAL A 194 15.48 3.23 -14.77
N LYS A 195 16.25 3.50 -15.83
CA LYS A 195 17.36 4.47 -15.83
C LYS A 195 16.89 5.91 -15.59
N SER A 196 15.66 6.24 -15.99
CA SER A 196 15.04 7.54 -15.74
C SER A 196 14.37 7.66 -14.36
N GLY A 197 14.61 6.71 -13.45
CA GLY A 197 14.13 6.79 -12.07
C GLY A 197 12.79 6.11 -11.81
N SER A 198 12.43 5.10 -12.62
CA SER A 198 11.25 4.27 -12.35
C SER A 198 11.61 2.88 -11.83
N ARG A 199 10.70 2.25 -11.09
CA ARG A 199 10.83 0.86 -10.63
C ARG A 199 9.53 0.12 -10.94
N LEU A 200 9.68 -1.08 -11.48
CA LEU A 200 8.57 -1.97 -11.76
C LEU A 200 8.23 -2.77 -10.50
N VAL A 201 6.96 -2.73 -10.13
CA VAL A 201 6.34 -3.55 -9.08
C VAL A 201 5.39 -4.50 -9.80
N MET A 202 5.51 -5.79 -9.51
CA MET A 202 4.58 -6.80 -10.02
C MET A 202 4.17 -7.75 -8.91
N GLY A 203 2.89 -8.10 -8.87
CA GLY A 203 2.35 -9.06 -7.93
C GLY A 203 1.08 -9.69 -8.47
N LYS A 204 0.65 -10.78 -7.83
CA LYS A 204 -0.58 -11.49 -8.19
C LYS A 204 -1.47 -11.63 -6.97
N PHE A 205 -2.78 -11.53 -7.18
CA PHE A 205 -3.79 -11.81 -6.16
C PHE A 205 -4.99 -12.51 -6.81
N GLN A 206 -5.76 -13.26 -6.02
CA GLN A 206 -6.98 -13.90 -6.50
C GLN A 206 -8.14 -12.91 -6.47
N ALA A 207 -8.85 -12.76 -7.59
CA ALA A 207 -10.01 -11.90 -7.71
C ALA A 207 -11.10 -12.35 -6.71
N PRO A 208 -11.67 -11.42 -5.92
CA PRO A 208 -12.78 -11.70 -5.02
C PRO A 208 -14.09 -11.95 -5.80
N ALA A 209 -15.22 -11.99 -5.10
CA ALA A 209 -16.55 -12.09 -5.71
C ALA A 209 -16.83 -10.97 -6.74
N GLU A 210 -17.84 -11.17 -7.59
CA GLU A 210 -18.24 -10.14 -8.54
C GLU A 210 -18.54 -8.79 -7.86
N GLY A 211 -18.04 -7.69 -8.43
CA GLY A 211 -18.18 -6.38 -7.82
C GLY A 211 -17.25 -5.30 -8.39
N ASN A 212 -17.51 -4.06 -7.97
CA ASN A 212 -16.63 -2.93 -8.25
C ASN A 212 -15.85 -2.57 -7.00
N TYR A 213 -14.54 -2.80 -7.03
CA TYR A 213 -13.63 -2.55 -5.93
C TYR A 213 -12.90 -1.23 -6.13
N ASN A 214 -13.11 -0.29 -5.21
CA ASN A 214 -12.39 0.98 -5.15
C ASN A 214 -11.20 0.83 -4.21
N LEU A 215 -10.11 0.26 -4.74
CA LEU A 215 -8.87 0.08 -4.00
C LEU A 215 -8.10 1.40 -3.92
N THR A 216 -7.15 1.44 -2.99
CA THR A 216 -6.17 2.52 -2.88
C THR A 216 -4.77 1.95 -2.96
N CYS A 217 -3.99 2.49 -3.88
CA CYS A 217 -2.54 2.32 -3.94
C CYS A 217 -1.89 3.33 -3.00
N TYR A 218 -1.16 2.86 -2.00
CA TYR A 218 -0.33 3.66 -1.11
C TYR A 218 1.14 3.49 -1.50
N LEU A 219 1.84 4.60 -1.68
CA LEU A 219 3.30 4.66 -1.72
C LEU A 219 3.79 5.38 -0.48
N LEU A 220 4.42 4.62 0.41
CA LEU A 220 4.83 5.10 1.72
C LEU A 220 6.35 5.16 1.79
N CYS A 221 6.90 6.30 2.19
CA CYS A 221 8.33 6.49 2.37
C CYS A 221 8.75 6.15 3.81
N ASP A 222 9.83 5.39 3.96
CA ASP A 222 10.35 5.02 5.29
C ASP A 222 11.33 6.05 5.87
N SER A 223 11.71 7.07 5.09
CA SER A 223 12.72 8.08 5.45
C SER A 223 12.17 9.50 5.55
N TRP A 224 11.34 9.93 4.59
CA TRP A 224 10.83 11.30 4.50
C TRP A 224 9.36 11.40 4.91
N LEU A 225 9.02 12.40 5.71
CA LEU A 225 7.64 12.75 6.04
C LEU A 225 7.04 13.67 4.98
N GLY A 226 5.75 13.51 4.71
CA GLY A 226 5.01 14.30 3.72
C GLY A 226 5.30 13.93 2.26
N CYS A 227 6.08 12.89 2.01
CA CYS A 227 6.39 12.39 0.66
C CYS A 227 5.46 11.27 0.17
N ASP A 228 4.61 10.75 1.06
CA ASP A 228 3.69 9.67 0.73
C ASP A 228 2.69 10.06 -0.37
N ARG A 229 2.24 9.07 -1.13
CA ARG A 229 1.21 9.23 -2.16
C ARG A 229 0.14 8.17 -2.03
N LYS A 230 -1.09 8.58 -2.36
CA LYS A 230 -2.28 7.72 -2.37
C LYS A 230 -3.02 7.93 -3.68
N ILE A 231 -3.30 6.86 -4.39
CA ILE A 231 -3.97 6.90 -5.70
C ILE A 231 -5.11 5.88 -5.69
N ALA A 232 -6.29 6.30 -6.14
CA ALA A 232 -7.43 5.41 -6.26
C ALA A 232 -7.24 4.46 -7.46
N VAL A 233 -7.47 3.17 -7.25
CA VAL A 233 -7.39 2.12 -8.27
C VAL A 233 -8.74 1.41 -8.32
N LYS A 234 -9.41 1.43 -9.47
CA LYS A 234 -10.70 0.78 -9.65
C LYS A 234 -10.51 -0.57 -10.31
N VAL A 235 -11.02 -1.62 -9.69
CA VAL A 235 -10.99 -2.99 -10.22
C VAL A 235 -12.43 -3.49 -10.34
N LYS A 236 -12.84 -3.85 -11.55
CA LYS A 236 -14.15 -4.44 -11.80
C LYS A 236 -13.98 -5.94 -11.97
N VAL A 237 -14.64 -6.70 -11.11
CA VAL A 237 -14.70 -8.16 -11.17
C VAL A 237 -16.09 -8.56 -11.64
N VAL A 238 -16.17 -9.41 -12.66
CA VAL A 238 -17.43 -9.94 -13.18
C VAL A 238 -17.66 -11.36 -12.68
N LYS A 239 -18.92 -11.81 -12.73
CA LYS A 239 -19.27 -13.19 -12.37
C LYS A 239 -18.48 -14.19 -13.19
N ARG A 240 -18.02 -15.26 -12.55
CA ARG A 240 -17.41 -16.38 -13.26
C ARG A 240 -18.44 -17.03 -14.17
N THR A 241 -18.10 -17.15 -15.45
CA THR A 241 -18.93 -17.87 -16.42
C THR A 241 -18.56 -19.36 -16.47
N ARG A 242 -19.51 -20.23 -16.82
CA ARG A 242 -19.32 -21.70 -16.89
C ARG A 242 -18.20 -22.13 -17.85
N ALA A 243 -17.81 -21.26 -18.79
CA ALA A 243 -16.68 -21.49 -19.70
C ALA A 243 -15.31 -21.47 -18.97
N GLY A 244 -15.16 -20.67 -17.91
CA GLY A 244 -13.91 -20.53 -17.15
C GLY A 244 -13.65 -21.66 -16.14
N THR A 245 -14.54 -22.65 -16.02
CA THR A 245 -14.39 -23.79 -15.09
C THR A 245 -13.54 -24.92 -15.68
N ARG A 246 -13.27 -24.92 -17.00
CA ARG A 246 -12.52 -25.99 -17.67
C ARG A 246 -10.99 -25.87 -17.62
N GLY A 247 -10.45 -24.76 -17.13
CA GLY A 247 -9.01 -24.47 -17.18
C GLY A 247 -8.17 -24.97 -16.01
N GLY A 248 -8.70 -25.80 -15.10
CA GLY A 248 -7.99 -26.11 -13.86
C GLY A 248 -8.40 -27.39 -13.16
N VAL A 249 -8.27 -28.54 -13.83
CA VAL A 249 -7.91 -29.81 -13.18
C VAL A 249 -7.14 -30.65 -14.21
N ALA A 250 -5.81 -30.71 -14.09
CA ALA A 250 -5.05 -31.81 -14.69
C ALA A 250 -5.14 -32.97 -13.70
N ASP A 251 -6.13 -33.83 -13.89
CA ASP A 251 -6.13 -35.17 -13.29
C ASP A 251 -5.80 -36.15 -14.42
N GLU A 252 -4.59 -36.68 -14.38
CA GLU A 252 -4.16 -37.78 -15.24
C GLU A 252 -4.89 -39.05 -14.80
N GLY A 253 -5.93 -39.43 -15.55
CA GLY A 253 -6.54 -40.76 -15.53
C GLY A 253 -6.56 -41.33 -16.94
N PRO A 254 -6.23 -42.62 -17.15
CA PRO A 254 -5.80 -43.11 -18.45
C PRO A 254 -6.96 -43.22 -19.43
N VAL A 255 -6.64 -42.83 -20.67
CA VAL A 255 -7.41 -43.11 -21.88
C VAL A 255 -7.49 -44.63 -22.06
N LEU A 256 -8.71 -45.17 -22.08
CA LEU A 256 -8.98 -46.46 -22.71
C LEU A 256 -9.84 -46.22 -23.96
N GLU A 257 -9.26 -46.68 -25.04
CA GLU A 257 -9.68 -46.64 -26.43
C GLU A 257 -10.75 -47.71 -26.72
N ASP A 258 -11.81 -47.25 -27.38
CA ASP A 258 -12.60 -47.89 -28.44
C ASP A 258 -13.13 -49.34 -28.28
N GLY A 259 -14.46 -49.50 -28.42
CA GLY A 259 -15.06 -50.82 -28.64
C GLY A 259 -16.56 -50.94 -28.41
N ALA A 260 -17.30 -51.02 -29.52
CA ALA A 260 -18.58 -51.72 -29.73
C ALA A 260 -19.90 -51.05 -29.27
N ASP A 261 -20.68 -50.65 -30.30
CA ASP A 261 -22.04 -51.16 -30.59
C ASP A 261 -22.92 -51.58 -29.40
N GLU A 262 -24.00 -50.84 -29.14
CA GLU A 262 -25.38 -51.22 -29.51
C GLU A 262 -26.41 -50.27 -28.88
N GLU A 263 -27.47 -50.04 -29.63
CA GLU A 263 -28.67 -49.29 -29.27
C GLU A 263 -29.37 -49.97 -28.09
N GLU A 264 -29.70 -49.25 -27.02
CA GLU A 264 -30.77 -49.67 -26.11
C GLU A 264 -31.72 -48.51 -25.81
N GLU A 265 -32.99 -48.87 -25.96
CA GLU A 265 -34.21 -48.09 -25.86
C GLU A 265 -34.34 -47.44 -24.46
N ILE A 266 -34.68 -46.16 -24.43
CA ILE A 266 -35.22 -45.54 -23.22
C ILE A 266 -36.75 -45.74 -23.29
N GLU A 267 -37.23 -46.81 -22.67
CA GLU A 267 -38.65 -46.95 -22.32
C GLU A 267 -38.99 -45.95 -21.21
N GLU A 268 -40.03 -45.17 -21.48
CA GLU A 268 -40.74 -44.35 -20.51
C GLU A 268 -41.48 -45.24 -19.50
N GLU A 269 -41.27 -45.05 -18.20
CA GLU A 269 -42.26 -45.43 -17.19
C GLU A 269 -42.60 -44.23 -16.31
N GLU A 270 -43.75 -43.67 -16.65
CA GLU A 270 -44.59 -42.77 -15.86
C GLU A 270 -45.42 -43.62 -14.88
N TYR A 271 -45.28 -43.40 -13.56
CA TYR A 271 -46.28 -43.82 -12.56
C TYR A 271 -46.32 -42.84 -11.38
N ASP A 272 -47.32 -41.96 -11.45
CA ASP A 272 -48.31 -41.50 -10.46
C ASP A 272 -48.02 -41.46 -8.94
N GLU A 273 -48.20 -40.23 -8.44
CA GLU A 273 -49.10 -39.75 -7.36
C GLU A 273 -49.21 -40.46 -5.99
N ASP A 274 -49.25 -39.57 -4.98
CA ASP A 274 -49.91 -39.68 -3.67
C ASP A 274 -49.28 -40.50 -2.54
N TYR A 275 -48.59 -39.79 -1.63
CA TYR A 275 -48.69 -40.07 -0.21
C TYR A 275 -48.49 -38.80 0.66
N GLU A 276 -49.60 -38.16 1.04
CA GLU A 276 -49.67 -37.24 2.19
C GLU A 276 -50.02 -38.00 3.49
N SER A 277 -49.40 -37.62 4.61
CA SER A 277 -49.92 -37.57 5.99
C SER A 277 -48.76 -37.13 6.90
N GLU A 278 -48.71 -35.91 7.43
CA GLU A 278 -49.41 -35.34 8.61
C GLU A 278 -49.11 -36.00 9.98
N TYR A 279 -48.85 -35.11 10.96
CA TYR A 279 -48.70 -35.24 12.43
C TYR A 279 -47.33 -35.77 12.95
N SER A 280 -46.72 -35.18 13.98
CA SER A 280 -47.29 -34.46 15.13
C SER A 280 -46.39 -33.35 15.68
N GLU A 281 -47.04 -32.25 16.07
CA GLU A 281 -46.60 -31.27 17.06
C GLU A 281 -46.34 -31.95 18.42
N ASP A 282 -45.38 -31.42 19.18
CA ASP A 282 -45.48 -31.32 20.64
C ASP A 282 -44.87 -29.96 21.05
N GLU A 283 -45.76 -29.06 21.46
CA GLU A 283 -45.46 -27.85 22.22
C GLU A 283 -45.30 -28.16 23.72
N GLU A 284 -44.95 -27.09 24.45
CA GLU A 284 -45.15 -26.87 25.88
C GLU A 284 -44.02 -27.34 26.83
N ASP A 285 -43.58 -26.56 27.82
CA ASP A 285 -43.78 -25.15 28.15
C ASP A 285 -42.78 -24.81 29.27
N ASP A 286 -42.69 -23.52 29.56
CA ASP A 286 -42.70 -22.96 30.91
C ASP A 286 -41.45 -22.37 31.61
N LYS A 287 -41.51 -21.02 31.60
CA LYS A 287 -41.43 -20.06 32.72
C LYS A 287 -40.11 -19.85 33.49
N GLN A 288 -39.60 -18.64 33.24
CA GLN A 288 -39.33 -17.55 34.22
C GLN A 288 -38.69 -17.91 35.57
N LYS A 289 -37.56 -17.23 35.88
CA LYS A 289 -37.54 -16.24 36.98
C LYS A 289 -36.25 -15.42 37.06
N ASN A 290 -36.46 -14.12 37.27
CA ASN A 290 -35.55 -13.13 37.81
C ASN A 290 -34.68 -13.64 38.98
N LYS A 291 -33.39 -13.25 39.00
CA LYS A 291 -32.81 -12.65 40.21
C LYS A 291 -31.55 -11.84 39.93
N LYS A 292 -31.68 -10.53 40.16
CA LYS A 292 -30.62 -9.58 40.46
C LYS A 292 -30.51 -9.54 41.99
N ASP A 293 -29.34 -9.82 42.58
CA ASP A 293 -28.73 -8.95 43.61
C ASP A 293 -27.41 -9.49 44.21
N ASN A 294 -26.43 -8.57 44.27
CA ASN A 294 -25.52 -8.22 45.36
C ASN A 294 -24.75 -9.28 46.18
N ARG A 295 -23.40 -9.20 46.11
CA ARG A 295 -22.46 -8.78 47.19
C ARG A 295 -21.02 -8.96 46.68
N ALA A 296 -20.17 -7.94 46.57
CA ALA A 296 -19.53 -7.08 47.57
C ALA A 296 -18.18 -7.63 48.11
N ASN A 297 -17.15 -6.80 47.86
CA ASN A 297 -16.05 -6.39 48.74
C ASN A 297 -14.74 -7.20 48.81
N GLY A 298 -13.64 -6.48 48.56
CA GLY A 298 -12.26 -6.88 48.81
C GLY A 298 -11.32 -5.68 48.62
N LYS A 299 -11.34 -4.76 49.59
CA LYS A 299 -10.56 -3.52 49.67
C LYS A 299 -9.11 -3.82 50.11
N ALA A 300 -8.17 -3.02 49.62
CA ALA A 300 -6.73 -2.97 49.91
C ALA A 300 -6.38 -2.84 51.42
N PRO A 301 -5.07 -2.83 51.77
CA PRO A 301 -4.44 -1.51 51.92
C PRO A 301 -2.99 -1.41 51.42
N ALA A 302 -2.56 -0.15 51.37
CA ALA A 302 -1.32 0.39 50.84
C ALA A 302 -0.25 0.68 51.93
N SER A 303 0.80 1.39 51.49
CA SER A 303 1.95 1.99 52.18
C SER A 303 3.18 1.07 52.29
N SER A 304 4.42 1.53 52.07
CA SER A 304 4.97 2.86 52.37
C SER A 304 6.11 3.31 51.44
N SER A 305 6.25 4.62 51.41
CA SER A 305 7.33 5.48 50.91
C SER A 305 8.73 5.21 51.50
N GLY A 306 9.77 5.59 50.74
CA GLY A 306 11.13 5.81 51.23
C GLY A 306 11.99 6.50 50.18
N SER A 307 12.32 7.76 50.42
CA SER A 307 13.29 8.61 49.72
C SER A 307 14.73 8.18 50.01
N ASP A 308 15.66 8.39 49.08
CA ASP A 308 16.92 9.10 49.39
C ASP A 308 17.68 9.56 48.15
N SER A 309 18.25 10.74 48.29
CA SER A 309 19.19 11.43 47.42
C SER A 309 20.63 11.04 47.75
N ASP A 310 21.52 10.96 46.76
CA ASP A 310 22.87 11.54 46.90
C ASP A 310 23.59 11.76 45.54
N SER A 311 24.15 12.97 45.43
CA SER A 311 25.46 13.43 44.91
C SER A 311 26.54 12.32 44.79
N GLU A 312 27.65 12.35 44.01
CA GLU A 312 28.55 13.39 43.50
C GLU A 312 29.56 12.73 42.52
N GLU A 313 30.16 13.57 41.65
CA GLU A 313 31.50 13.53 40.98
C GLU A 313 32.29 12.21 40.75
N GLU A 314 32.62 11.93 39.48
CA GLU A 314 33.94 12.14 38.82
C GLU A 314 33.82 12.07 37.29
#